data_AF-A0A484GXA9-F1
#
_entry.id   AF-A0A484GXA9-F1
#
_cell.length_a   1.000
_cell.length_b   1.000
_cell.length_c   1.000
_cell.angle_alpha   90.00
_cell.angle_beta   90.00
_cell.angle_gamma   90.00
#
_symmetry.space_group_name_H-M   'P 1'
#
loop_
_entity.id
_entity.type
_entity.pdbx_description
1 polymer ?
#
loop_
_entity_poly.entity_id
_entity_poly.type
_entity_poly.pdbx_seq_one_letter_code
_entity_poly.pdbx_strand_id
1 'polypeptide(L)'
;NSNVLLWITALAIKFTLIDSQAQYPVVNTNYGKIRGLRTPLPNEILGPVEQYLGVPYASPPTGERRFQPPEPPSSWTGVRNATQFAAVCPQHLDERSLLHDMLPIWFTANLDTLMTYVQDQNEDCLYLNIYVPTE
;
A
#
# COMPACT_ATOMS: atom_id res chain seq x y z
N ASN A 1 -5.13 48.30 -6.49
CA ASN A 1 -4.08 47.29 -6.82
C ASN A 1 -3.75 46.28 -5.72
N SER A 2 -4.34 46.32 -4.52
CA SER A 2 -4.12 45.27 -3.50
C SER A 2 -5.11 44.09 -3.63
N ASN A 3 -6.38 44.36 -3.97
CA ASN A 3 -7.41 43.32 -4.13
C ASN A 3 -7.06 42.29 -5.23
N VAL A 4 -6.55 42.72 -6.39
CA VAL A 4 -6.22 41.82 -7.49
C VAL A 4 -5.13 40.81 -7.11
N LEU A 5 -4.14 41.24 -6.32
CA LEU A 5 -3.07 40.35 -5.85
C LEU A 5 -3.62 39.28 -4.87
N LEU A 6 -4.57 39.66 -4.00
CA LEU A 6 -5.25 38.74 -3.09
C LEU A 6 -6.11 37.72 -3.83
N TRP A 7 -6.76 38.11 -4.92
CA TRP A 7 -7.53 37.19 -5.76
C TRP A 7 -6.63 36.19 -6.49
N ILE A 8 -5.48 36.63 -7.03
CA ILE A 8 -4.54 35.76 -7.73
C ILE A 8 -3.92 34.74 -6.77
N THR A 9 -3.51 35.16 -5.57
CA THR A 9 -2.95 34.23 -4.57
C THR A 9 -4.01 33.26 -4.06
N ALA A 10 -5.24 33.70 -3.81
CA ALA A 10 -6.34 32.81 -3.44
C ALA A 10 -6.68 31.79 -4.53
N LEU A 11 -6.62 32.20 -5.81
CA LEU A 11 -6.86 31.29 -6.94
C LEU A 11 -5.75 30.24 -7.09
N ALA A 12 -4.48 30.65 -6.92
CA ALA A 12 -3.34 29.73 -6.94
C ALA A 12 -3.40 28.70 -5.79
N ILE A 13 -3.76 29.13 -4.58
CA ILE A 13 -3.93 28.23 -3.42
C ILE A 13 -5.08 27.24 -3.64
N LYS A 14 -6.17 27.68 -4.28
CA LYS A 14 -7.27 26.75 -4.63
C LYS A 14 -6.83 25.74 -5.70
N PHE A 15 -6.02 26.15 -6.68
CA PHE A 15 -5.57 25.28 -7.76
C PHE A 15 -4.63 24.17 -7.25
N THR A 16 -3.71 24.48 -6.33
CA THR A 16 -2.80 23.48 -5.75
C THR A 16 -3.50 22.45 -4.86
N LEU A 17 -4.57 22.84 -4.15
CA LEU A 17 -5.31 21.93 -3.26
C LEU A 17 -6.17 20.90 -4.03
N ILE A 18 -6.66 21.25 -5.23
CA ILE A 18 -7.52 20.36 -6.04
C ILE A 18 -6.70 19.21 -6.64
N ASP A 19 -5.48 19.49 -7.09
CA ASP A 19 -4.59 18.49 -7.73
C ASP A 19 -4.15 17.40 -6.73
N SER A 20 -3.86 17.79 -5.48
CA SER A 20 -3.50 16.86 -4.41
C SER A 20 -4.60 15.84 -4.08
N GLN A 21 -5.87 16.22 -4.21
CA GLN A 21 -6.99 15.33 -3.87
C GLN A 21 -7.22 14.25 -4.93
N ALA A 22 -6.89 14.51 -6.20
CA ALA A 22 -6.99 13.54 -7.29
C ALA A 22 -5.84 12.50 -7.27
N GLN A 23 -4.67 12.89 -6.76
CA GLN A 23 -3.51 12.01 -6.64
C GLN A 23 -3.61 11.03 -5.47
N TYR A 24 -4.31 11.42 -4.39
CA TYR A 24 -4.42 10.64 -3.16
C TYR A 24 -5.89 10.29 -2.83
N PRO A 25 -6.48 9.31 -3.53
CA PRO A 25 -7.88 8.94 -3.35
C PRO A 25 -8.14 8.40 -1.95
N VAL A 26 -9.26 8.83 -1.34
CA VAL A 26 -9.67 8.40 0.00
C VAL A 26 -10.96 7.58 -0.08
N VAL A 27 -10.91 6.35 0.44
CA VAL A 27 -12.05 5.43 0.44
C VAL A 27 -12.45 5.08 1.86
N ASN A 28 -13.75 4.97 2.10
CA ASN A 28 -14.29 4.53 3.39
C ASN A 28 -14.45 3.01 3.40
N THR A 29 -13.84 2.34 4.38
CA THR A 29 -14.04 0.90 4.63
C THR A 29 -14.94 0.71 5.86
N ASN A 30 -15.30 -0.53 6.16
CA ASN A 30 -16.02 -0.87 7.40
C ASN A 30 -15.24 -0.53 8.68
N TYR A 31 -13.91 -0.41 8.59
CA TYR A 31 -13.02 -0.20 9.74
C TYR A 31 -12.46 1.23 9.84
N GLY A 32 -12.69 2.07 8.82
CA GLY A 32 -12.19 3.44 8.76
C GLY A 32 -11.79 3.87 7.35
N LYS A 33 -11.36 5.13 7.22
CA LYS A 33 -10.94 5.69 5.93
C LYS A 33 -9.49 5.33 5.62
N ILE A 34 -9.22 4.98 4.36
CA ILE A 34 -7.86 4.75 3.85
C ILE A 34 -7.54 5.73 2.72
N ARG A 35 -6.29 6.17 2.63
CA ARG A 35 -5.75 6.99 1.54
C ARG A 35 -4.82 6.13 0.69
N GLY A 36 -5.14 5.97 -0.59
CA GLY A 36 -4.29 5.32 -1.59
C GLY A 36 -3.44 6.31 -2.37
N LEU A 37 -2.84 5.83 -3.45
CA LEU A 37 -2.16 6.64 -4.47
C LEU A 37 -2.70 6.32 -5.86
N ARG A 38 -2.85 7.33 -6.71
CA ARG A 38 -3.14 7.15 -8.13
C ARG A 38 -1.83 7.09 -8.91
N THR A 39 -1.57 5.96 -9.57
CA THR A 39 -0.30 5.67 -10.24
C THR A 39 -0.51 5.55 -11.75
N PRO A 40 0.19 6.35 -12.58
CA PRO A 40 0.19 6.16 -14.03
C PRO A 40 0.94 4.88 -14.40
N LEU A 41 0.47 4.19 -15.43
CA LEU A 41 1.16 3.02 -15.98
C LEU A 41 2.16 3.46 -17.06
N PRO A 42 3.26 2.71 -17.28
CA PRO A 42 4.23 3.03 -18.33
C PRO A 42 3.65 3.01 -19.75
N ASN A 43 2.52 2.33 -19.94
CA ASN A 43 1.82 2.28 -21.22
C ASN A 43 0.80 3.43 -21.29
N GLU A 44 1.01 4.35 -22.24
CA GLU A 44 0.17 5.53 -22.44
C GLU A 44 -1.28 5.22 -22.85
N ILE A 45 -1.54 4.00 -23.33
CA ILE A 45 -2.89 3.55 -23.72
C ILE A 45 -3.68 3.04 -22.50
N LEU A 46 -2.99 2.64 -21.43
CA LEU A 46 -3.63 2.12 -20.23
C LEU A 46 -3.91 3.26 -19.24
N GLY A 47 -5.16 3.35 -18.79
CA GLY A 47 -5.54 4.26 -17.72
C GLY A 47 -4.73 4.06 -16.42
N PRO A 48 -4.64 5.09 -15.58
CA PRO A 48 -3.97 4.98 -14.29
C PRO A 48 -4.72 4.04 -13.35
N VAL A 49 -4.01 3.52 -12.35
CA VAL A 49 -4.53 2.59 -11.34
C VAL A 49 -4.47 3.25 -9.96
N GLU A 50 -5.54 3.14 -9.19
CA GLU A 50 -5.52 3.47 -7.77
C GLU A 50 -4.98 2.29 -6.97
N GLN A 51 -3.94 2.55 -6.18
CA GLN A 51 -3.27 1.56 -5.35
C GLN A 51 -3.54 1.86 -3.88
N TYR A 52 -3.97 0.84 -3.14
CA TYR A 52 -4.07 0.85 -1.69
C TYR A 52 -3.17 -0.26 -1.15
N LEU A 53 -2.00 0.13 -0.69
CA LEU A 53 -0.92 -0.77 -0.27
C LEU A 53 -0.88 -0.85 1.26
N GLY A 54 -0.64 -2.05 1.79
CA GLY A 54 -0.52 -2.25 3.24
C GLY A 54 -1.83 -2.02 4.01
N VAL A 55 -2.96 -2.45 3.44
CA VAL A 55 -4.28 -2.35 4.09
C VAL A 55 -4.45 -3.49 5.09
N PRO A 56 -4.63 -3.23 6.40
CA PRO A 56 -4.80 -4.30 7.39
C PRO A 56 -6.14 -5.02 7.19
N TYR A 57 -6.12 -6.34 7.10
CA TYR A 57 -7.33 -7.16 6.99
C TYR A 57 -7.61 -8.01 8.23
N ALA A 58 -6.66 -8.06 9.17
CA ALA A 58 -6.78 -8.76 10.44
C ALA A 58 -5.97 -8.03 11.52
N SER A 59 -6.22 -8.37 12.79
CA SER A 59 -5.39 -7.92 13.91
C SER A 59 -4.02 -8.62 13.90
N PRO A 60 -2.94 -7.98 14.39
CA PRO A 60 -1.61 -8.58 14.41
C PRO A 60 -1.60 -9.93 15.16
N PRO A 61 -1.06 -11.01 14.55
CA PRO A 61 -1.06 -12.36 15.13
C PRO A 61 0.10 -12.55 16.12
N THR A 62 0.39 -11.55 16.94
CA THR A 62 1.52 -11.51 17.87
C THR A 62 1.12 -11.92 19.30
N GLY A 63 2.11 -12.33 20.10
CA GLY A 63 1.88 -12.73 21.50
C GLY A 63 0.94 -13.92 21.62
N GLU A 64 -0.08 -13.82 22.47
CA GLU A 64 -1.09 -14.87 22.70
C GLU A 64 -1.94 -15.20 21.47
N ARG A 65 -1.94 -14.33 20.45
CA ARG A 65 -2.62 -14.59 19.17
C ARG A 65 -1.80 -15.45 18.21
N ARG A 66 -0.54 -15.74 18.53
CA ARG A 66 0.29 -16.64 17.71
C ARG A 66 -0.34 -18.05 17.73
N PHE A 67 -0.43 -18.65 16.55
CA PHE A 67 -1.06 -19.97 16.34
C PHE A 67 -2.57 -20.03 16.67
N GLN A 68 -3.22 -18.88 16.79
CA GLN A 68 -4.67 -18.77 16.87
C GLN A 68 -5.25 -18.36 15.50
N PRO A 69 -6.55 -18.62 15.26
CA PRO A 69 -7.24 -18.06 14.10
C PRO A 69 -7.12 -16.52 14.05
N PRO A 70 -7.04 -15.91 12.86
CA PRO A 70 -6.95 -14.47 12.73
C PRO A 70 -8.23 -13.79 13.22
N GLU A 71 -8.06 -12.68 13.94
CA GLU A 71 -9.17 -11.83 14.38
C GLU A 71 -9.36 -10.64 13.43
N PRO A 72 -10.58 -10.07 13.31
CA PRO A 72 -10.81 -8.85 12.55
C PRO A 72 -9.88 -7.69 12.98
N PRO A 73 -9.55 -6.75 12.08
CA PRO A 73 -8.71 -5.61 12.40
C PRO A 73 -9.45 -4.63 13.31
N SER A 74 -8.69 -3.91 14.14
CA SER A 74 -9.25 -2.80 14.92
C SER A 74 -9.67 -1.66 14.00
N SER A 75 -10.82 -1.04 14.29
CA SER A 75 -11.24 0.18 13.61
C SER A 75 -10.36 1.37 14.01
N TRP A 76 -10.22 2.36 13.14
CA TRP A 76 -9.45 3.57 13.41
C TRP A 76 -10.23 4.85 13.12
N THR A 77 -9.88 5.92 13.83
CA THR A 77 -10.36 7.27 13.56
C THR A 77 -9.43 8.00 12.60
N GLY A 78 -9.98 8.90 11.79
CA GLY A 78 -9.21 9.66 10.80
C GLY A 78 -8.96 8.88 9.51
N VAL A 79 -7.89 9.22 8.80
CA VAL A 79 -7.51 8.61 7.52
C VAL A 79 -6.17 7.88 7.67
N ARG A 80 -6.17 6.56 7.46
CA ARG A 80 -4.95 5.74 7.45
C ARG A 80 -4.28 5.83 6.07
N ASN A 81 -2.97 6.08 6.04
CA ASN A 81 -2.22 6.03 4.78
C ASN A 81 -2.00 4.57 4.36
N ALA A 82 -2.34 4.26 3.11
CA ALA A 82 -2.19 2.98 2.44
C ALA A 82 -1.43 3.19 1.11
N THR A 83 -0.28 3.87 1.18
CA THR A 83 0.52 4.29 0.02
C THR A 83 1.83 3.53 -0.13
N GLN A 84 2.12 2.59 0.78
CA GLN A 84 3.35 1.80 0.80
C GLN A 84 3.04 0.39 1.27
N PHE A 85 3.86 -0.58 0.86
CA PHE A 85 3.76 -1.94 1.36
C PHE A 85 4.00 -1.98 2.87
N ALA A 86 3.29 -2.89 3.54
CA ALA A 86 3.60 -3.27 4.91
C ALA A 86 4.72 -4.31 4.93
N ALA A 87 5.28 -4.56 6.11
CA ALA A 87 6.26 -5.63 6.31
C ALA A 87 5.67 -6.99 5.89
N VAL A 88 6.50 -7.81 5.24
CA VAL A 88 6.11 -9.18 4.86
C VAL A 88 6.18 -10.11 6.06
N CYS A 89 5.55 -11.28 5.96
CA CYS A 89 5.62 -12.28 7.01
C CYS A 89 7.05 -12.84 7.17
N PRO A 90 7.42 -13.28 8.40
CA PRO A 90 8.74 -13.81 8.65
C PRO A 90 9.01 -15.06 7.81
N GLN A 91 10.09 -15.04 7.05
CA GLN A 91 10.50 -16.13 6.18
C GLN A 91 12.03 -16.20 6.09
N HIS A 92 12.56 -17.42 6.08
CA HIS A 92 13.98 -17.67 5.86
C HIS A 92 14.17 -18.21 4.45
N LEU A 93 14.88 -17.47 3.61
CA LEU A 93 15.27 -17.93 2.28
C LEU A 93 16.58 -18.71 2.42
N ASP A 94 16.45 -20.04 2.51
CA ASP A 94 17.59 -20.96 2.51
C ASP A 94 17.76 -21.55 1.11
N GLU A 95 18.83 -21.13 0.42
CA GLU A 95 19.21 -21.62 -0.91
C GLU A 95 19.47 -23.14 -0.93
N ARG A 96 19.74 -23.76 0.22
CA ARG A 96 20.06 -25.19 0.33
C ARG A 96 18.84 -26.07 0.55
N SER A 97 17.65 -25.46 0.69
CA SER A 97 16.42 -26.21 0.89
C SER A 97 15.94 -26.81 -0.43
N LEU A 98 15.67 -28.12 -0.46
CA LEU A 98 15.06 -28.79 -1.62
C LEU A 98 13.67 -28.21 -1.97
N LEU A 99 13.02 -27.53 -1.02
CA LEU A 99 11.77 -26.81 -1.27
C LEU A 99 12.00 -25.52 -2.07
N HIS A 100 13.22 -24.95 -2.05
CA HIS A 100 13.59 -23.81 -2.88
C HIS A 100 13.69 -24.22 -4.36
N ASP A 101 14.22 -25.40 -4.66
CA ASP A 101 14.31 -25.92 -6.04
C ASP A 101 12.93 -26.22 -6.67
N MET A 102 11.88 -26.33 -5.86
CA MET A 102 10.49 -26.49 -6.32
C MET A 102 9.80 -25.17 -6.64
N LEU A 103 10.44 -24.03 -6.36
CA LEU A 103 9.87 -22.71 -6.63
C LEU A 103 9.95 -22.36 -8.12
N PRO A 104 9.08 -21.48 -8.63
CA PRO A 104 9.14 -21.04 -10.02
C PRO A 104 10.52 -20.46 -10.38
N ILE A 105 11.01 -20.77 -11.58
CA ILE A 105 12.35 -20.35 -12.04
C ILE A 105 12.55 -18.83 -11.92
N TRP A 106 11.55 -18.01 -12.26
CA TRP A 106 11.65 -16.56 -12.16
C TRP A 106 11.80 -16.05 -10.71
N PHE A 107 11.38 -16.84 -9.71
CA PHE A 107 11.48 -16.51 -8.30
C PHE A 107 12.88 -16.83 -7.75
N THR A 108 13.48 -17.95 -8.17
CA THR A 108 14.77 -18.42 -7.68
C THR A 108 15.97 -17.95 -8.48
N ALA A 109 15.76 -17.55 -9.75
CA ALA A 109 16.86 -17.15 -10.64
C ALA A 109 17.49 -15.80 -10.28
N ASN A 110 16.85 -14.98 -9.44
CA ASN A 110 17.35 -13.64 -9.11
C ASN A 110 17.10 -13.27 -7.64
N LEU A 111 17.80 -13.95 -6.74
CA LEU A 111 17.62 -13.83 -5.29
C LEU A 111 17.86 -12.41 -4.77
N ASP A 112 18.83 -11.68 -5.33
CA ASP A 112 19.11 -10.29 -4.96
C ASP A 112 17.90 -9.37 -5.19
N THR A 113 17.17 -9.58 -6.29
CA THR A 113 15.94 -8.82 -6.57
C THR A 113 14.82 -9.24 -5.62
N LEU A 114 14.70 -10.54 -5.32
CA LEU A 114 13.71 -11.03 -4.36
C LEU A 114 13.92 -10.44 -2.96
N MET A 115 15.17 -10.33 -2.51
CA MET A 115 15.53 -9.75 -1.21
C MET A 115 14.99 -8.33 -1.04
N THR A 116 14.89 -7.53 -2.10
CA THR A 116 14.29 -6.19 -2.04
C THR A 116 12.83 -6.20 -1.58
N TYR A 117 12.09 -7.29 -1.85
CA TYR A 117 10.68 -7.44 -1.46
C TYR A 117 10.49 -8.11 -0.10
N VAL A 118 11.47 -8.91 0.37
CA VAL A 118 11.32 -9.71 1.60
C VAL A 118 12.24 -9.29 2.74
N GLN A 119 13.05 -8.24 2.58
CA GLN A 119 13.96 -7.77 3.63
C GLN A 119 13.24 -7.18 4.85
N ASP A 120 12.11 -6.50 4.66
CA ASP A 120 11.34 -5.89 5.73
C ASP A 120 10.30 -6.88 6.25
N GLN A 121 10.67 -7.64 7.27
CA GLN A 121 9.83 -8.70 7.85
C GLN A 121 9.33 -8.33 9.23
N ASN A 122 8.08 -8.65 9.52
CA ASN A 122 7.48 -8.52 10.84
C ASN A 122 6.42 -9.60 11.07
N GLU A 123 6.19 -10.00 12.31
CA GLU A 123 5.08 -10.90 12.65
C GLU A 123 3.71 -10.20 12.46
N ASP A 124 3.66 -8.88 12.63
CA ASP A 124 2.55 -8.08 12.15
C ASP A 124 2.63 -7.92 10.62
N CYS A 125 2.10 -8.91 9.89
CA CYS A 125 2.17 -8.99 8.43
C CYS A 125 0.82 -9.23 7.73
N LEU A 126 -0.32 -9.18 8.46
CA LEU A 126 -1.65 -9.48 7.90
C LEU A 126 -2.24 -8.28 7.13
N TYR A 127 -1.62 -7.99 5.99
CA TYR A 127 -1.95 -6.88 5.11
C TYR A 127 -2.25 -7.36 3.70
N LEU A 128 -3.10 -6.61 2.98
CA LEU A 128 -3.39 -6.83 1.57
C LEU A 128 -3.16 -5.56 0.77
N ASN A 129 -3.02 -5.74 -0.55
CA ASN A 129 -2.84 -4.66 -1.51
C ASN A 129 -3.98 -4.70 -2.54
N ILE A 130 -4.56 -3.54 -2.85
CA ILE A 130 -5.70 -3.40 -3.76
C ILE A 130 -5.27 -2.54 -4.95
N TYR A 131 -5.57 -3.00 -6.16
CA TYR A 131 -5.33 -2.28 -7.41
C TYR A 131 -6.67 -2.09 -8.12
N VAL A 132 -7.12 -0.84 -8.22
CA VAL A 132 -8.42 -0.47 -8.80
C VAL A 132 -8.20 0.28 -10.11
N PRO A 133 -8.69 -0.22 -11.26
CA PRO A 133 -8.62 0.53 -12.51
C PRO A 133 -9.51 1.76 -12.43
N THR A 134 -9.08 2.88 -13.04
CA THR A 134 -9.87 4.13 -13.07
C THR A 134 -10.67 4.33 -14.35
N GLU A 135 -10.57 3.38 -15.28
CA GLU A 135 -11.25 3.32 -16.57
C GLU A 135 -12.03 2.01 -16.72
#